data_AF-A0A3M6H408-F1
#
_entry.id   AF-A0A3M6H408-F1
#
_cell.length_a   1.000
_cell.length_b   1.000
_cell.length_c   1.000
_cell.angle_alpha   90.00
_cell.angle_beta   90.00
_cell.angle_gamma   90.00
#
_symmetry.space_group_name_H-M   'P 1'
#
loop_
_entity.id
_entity.type
_entity.pdbx_description
1 polymer ?
#
loop_
_entity_poly.entity_id
_entity_poly.type
_entity_poly.pdbx_seq_one_letter_code
_entity_poly.pdbx_strand_id
1 'polypeptide(L)'
;MTLGYAMDASWGEHLDAELFLDIQDELDDIKLGVAEVWMGDDILAGGYGRSIKDWQRDPQNLAIFKDHAAMVKSIAESTSIRSNGHAWCTADNDGCVGNTLERTRCGDCDNAVIGHSHSGIYQRLYDDLKGLLDCPGIGEGGRQRIIRDMARSRDVLIQLGIDPETRIA
;
A
#
# COMPACT_ATOMS: atom_id res chain seq x y z
N MET A 1 -8.67 -7.54 11.08
CA MET A 1 -9.71 -8.43 10.55
C MET A 1 -9.26 -9.89 10.42
N THR A 2 -7.99 -10.21 10.17
CA THR A 2 -7.53 -11.63 10.03
C THR A 2 -7.53 -12.44 11.32
N LEU A 3 -7.16 -11.85 12.46
CA LEU A 3 -7.19 -12.54 13.77
C LEU A 3 -8.60 -13.01 14.17
N GLY A 4 -9.65 -12.44 13.57
CA GLY A 4 -11.02 -12.88 13.81
C GLY A 4 -11.33 -14.27 13.29
N TYR A 5 -10.50 -14.84 12.40
CA TYR A 5 -10.65 -16.24 11.97
C TYR A 5 -10.33 -17.25 13.08
N ALA A 6 -9.60 -16.84 14.11
CA ALA A 6 -9.38 -17.66 15.31
C ALA A 6 -10.56 -17.63 16.29
N MET A 7 -11.56 -16.78 16.04
CA MET A 7 -12.78 -16.72 16.83
C MET A 7 -13.86 -17.60 16.21
N ASP A 8 -14.67 -18.22 17.07
CA ASP A 8 -15.85 -18.94 16.64
C ASP A 8 -16.96 -18.03 16.09
N ALA A 9 -18.01 -18.63 15.53
CA ALA A 9 -19.14 -17.91 14.96
C ALA A 9 -19.94 -17.08 16.00
N SER A 10 -19.71 -17.29 17.30
CA SER A 10 -20.29 -16.49 18.38
C SER A 10 -19.54 -15.19 18.63
N TRP A 11 -18.45 -14.92 17.88
CA TRP A 11 -17.60 -13.74 18.02
C TRP A 11 -16.93 -13.66 19.40
N GLY A 12 -16.38 -14.77 19.89
CA GLY A 12 -15.41 -14.75 20.98
C GLY A 12 -15.83 -15.43 22.29
N GLU A 13 -16.88 -16.27 22.29
CA GLU A 13 -17.05 -17.21 23.41
C GLU A 13 -15.97 -18.29 23.40
N HIS A 14 -15.45 -18.61 22.20
CA HIS A 14 -14.33 -19.52 22.01
C HIS A 14 -13.27 -18.91 21.09
N LEU A 15 -12.06 -18.75 21.64
CA LEU A 15 -10.86 -18.38 20.91
C LEU A 15 -10.00 -19.64 20.73
N ASP A 16 -9.71 -20.00 19.49
CA ASP A 16 -8.67 -20.96 19.19
C ASP A 16 -7.31 -20.28 19.37
N ALA A 17 -6.67 -20.54 20.51
CA ALA A 17 -5.42 -19.90 20.88
C ALA A 17 -4.24 -20.32 19.99
N GLU A 18 -4.24 -21.56 19.49
CA GLU A 18 -3.18 -22.06 18.59
C GLU A 18 -3.30 -21.35 17.24
N LEU A 19 -4.50 -21.35 16.65
CA LEU A 19 -4.75 -20.65 15.39
C LEU A 19 -4.52 -19.13 15.52
N PHE A 20 -4.84 -18.53 16.66
CA PHE A 20 -4.56 -17.12 16.90
C PHE A 20 -3.07 -16.81 16.84
N LEU A 21 -2.25 -17.63 17.51
CA LEU A 21 -0.79 -17.48 17.51
C LEU A 21 -0.22 -17.71 16.12
N ASP A 22 -0.66 -18.73 15.40
CA ASP A 22 -0.23 -19.00 14.02
C ASP A 22 -0.54 -17.81 13.09
N ILE A 23 -1.75 -17.24 13.17
CA ILE A 23 -2.11 -16.06 12.35
C ILE A 23 -1.27 -14.84 12.75
N GLN A 24 -0.97 -14.67 14.04
CA GLN A 24 -0.15 -13.56 14.52
C GLN A 24 1.29 -13.68 14.04
N ASP A 25 1.89 -14.87 14.13
CA ASP A 25 3.25 -15.14 13.66
C ASP A 25 3.36 -14.91 12.15
N GLU A 26 2.41 -15.41 11.35
CA GLU A 26 2.37 -15.17 9.90
C GLU A 26 2.18 -13.70 9.56
N LEU A 27 1.37 -12.97 10.33
CA LEU A 27 1.19 -11.53 10.14
C LEU A 27 2.50 -10.78 10.41
N ASP A 28 3.21 -11.13 11.48
CA ASP A 28 4.46 -10.48 11.84
C ASP A 28 5.56 -10.77 10.81
N ASP A 29 5.62 -12.00 10.28
CA ASP A 29 6.52 -12.37 9.18
C ASP A 29 6.21 -11.58 7.89
N ILE A 30 4.94 -11.41 7.53
CA ILE A 30 4.54 -10.56 6.40
C ILE A 30 4.98 -9.11 6.64
N LYS A 31 4.77 -8.56 7.85
CA LYS A 31 5.17 -7.18 8.16
C LYS A 31 6.68 -7.00 8.08
N LEU A 32 7.45 -7.97 8.58
CA LEU A 32 8.90 -7.99 8.47
C LEU A 32 9.36 -8.00 7.01
N GLY A 33 8.81 -8.90 6.19
CA GLY A 33 9.15 -8.98 4.77
C GLY A 33 8.80 -7.70 4.00
N VAL A 34 7.68 -7.06 4.34
CA VAL A 34 7.28 -5.77 3.75
C VAL A 34 8.22 -4.65 4.17
N ALA A 35 8.58 -4.57 5.45
CA ALA A 35 9.52 -3.57 5.95
C ALA A 35 10.93 -3.77 5.37
N GLU A 36 11.38 -5.01 5.18
CA GLU A 36 12.64 -5.33 4.52
C GLU A 36 12.69 -4.74 3.10
N VAL A 37 11.62 -4.94 2.30
CA VAL A 37 11.50 -4.33 0.96
C VAL A 37 11.52 -2.80 1.06
N TRP A 38 10.85 -2.21 2.06
CA TRP A 38 10.82 -0.76 2.19
C TRP A 38 12.19 -0.18 2.53
N MET A 39 12.99 -0.90 3.32
CA MET A 39 14.34 -0.51 3.69
C MET A 39 15.41 -0.98 2.70
N GLY A 40 15.04 -1.73 1.66
CA GLY A 40 15.93 -2.07 0.56
C GLY A 40 16.17 -0.90 -0.42
N ASP A 41 16.62 -1.23 -1.62
CA ASP A 41 16.90 -0.26 -2.70
C ASP A 41 15.67 0.03 -3.58
N ASP A 42 14.52 -0.61 -3.32
CA ASP A 42 13.30 -0.44 -4.09
C ASP A 42 12.83 1.01 -4.13
N ILE A 43 12.29 1.42 -5.29
CA ILE A 43 11.58 2.69 -5.43
C ILE A 43 10.16 2.52 -4.88
N LEU A 44 9.76 3.43 -4.00
CA LEU A 44 8.42 3.45 -3.40
C LEU A 44 7.68 4.73 -3.77
N ALA A 45 6.46 4.56 -4.27
CA ALA A 45 5.48 5.59 -4.45
C ALA A 45 4.53 5.69 -3.24
N GLY A 46 3.65 6.70 -3.27
CA GLY A 46 2.77 7.04 -2.14
C GLY A 46 3.46 7.93 -1.11
N GLY A 47 2.69 8.60 -0.26
CA GLY A 47 3.22 9.60 0.68
C GLY A 47 4.17 9.00 1.71
N TYR A 48 3.80 7.89 2.35
CA TYR A 48 4.67 7.23 3.32
C TYR A 48 5.86 6.57 2.62
N GLY A 49 5.65 5.97 1.44
CA GLY A 49 6.71 5.33 0.66
C GLY A 49 7.86 6.29 0.31
N ARG A 50 7.52 7.51 -0.12
CA ARG A 50 8.54 8.55 -0.34
C ARG A 50 9.15 9.04 0.97
N SER A 51 8.32 9.25 2.00
CA SER A 51 8.78 9.77 3.30
C SER A 51 9.75 8.82 3.98
N ILE A 52 9.52 7.51 3.94
CA ILE A 52 10.44 6.52 4.52
C ILE A 52 11.76 6.43 3.74
N LYS A 53 11.73 6.58 2.41
CA LYS A 53 12.94 6.64 1.58
C LYS A 53 13.75 7.90 1.83
N ASP A 54 13.08 9.03 2.03
CA ASP A 54 13.75 10.29 2.39
C ASP A 54 14.34 10.21 3.81
N TRP A 55 13.60 9.63 4.77
CA TRP A 55 14.09 9.36 6.12
C TRP A 55 15.30 8.43 6.12
N GLN A 56 15.28 7.38 5.29
CA GLN A 56 16.37 6.41 5.16
C GLN A 56 17.67 7.04 4.64
N ARG A 57 17.59 8.09 3.82
CA ARG A 57 18.78 8.75 3.23
C ARG A 57 19.61 9.54 4.24
N ASP A 58 19.06 9.87 5.41
CA ASP A 58 19.81 10.55 6.47
C ASP A 58 20.50 9.50 7.37
N PRO A 59 21.85 9.43 7.38
CA PRO A 59 22.57 8.45 8.19
C PRO A 59 22.32 8.58 9.70
N GLN A 60 21.91 9.76 10.20
CA GLN A 60 21.60 9.95 11.62
C GLN A 60 20.36 9.15 12.04
N ASN A 61 19.40 9.00 11.14
CA ASN A 61 18.19 8.20 11.37
C ASN A 61 18.52 6.71 11.48
N LEU A 62 19.56 6.25 10.79
CA LEU A 62 19.98 4.84 10.78
C LEU A 62 20.90 4.50 11.97
N ALA A 63 21.63 5.49 12.49
CA ALA A 63 22.61 5.30 13.56
C ALA A 63 22.01 4.86 14.90
N ILE A 64 20.69 4.99 15.09
CA ILE A 64 20.00 4.54 16.30
C ILE A 64 19.82 3.01 16.37
N PHE A 65 20.00 2.32 15.25
CA PHE A 65 19.84 0.87 15.17
C PHE A 65 21.18 0.16 15.28
N LYS A 66 21.17 -1.02 15.92
CA LYS A 66 22.35 -1.87 16.06
C LYS A 66 22.84 -2.38 14.70
N ASP A 67 21.92 -2.81 13.85
CA ASP A 67 22.14 -3.40 12.54
C ASP A 67 20.87 -3.29 11.68
N HIS A 68 20.96 -3.67 10.41
CA HIS A 68 19.85 -3.62 9.46
C HIS A 68 18.62 -4.44 9.92
N ALA A 69 18.86 -5.63 10.48
CA ALA A 69 17.79 -6.51 10.94
C ALA A 69 17.02 -5.87 12.11
N ALA A 70 17.72 -5.24 13.05
CA ALA A 70 17.09 -4.51 14.16
C ALA A 70 16.27 -3.31 13.66
N MET A 71 16.73 -2.61 12.62
CA MET A 71 16.00 -1.52 12.00
C MET A 71 14.70 -2.01 11.35
N VAL A 72 14.77 -3.02 10.49
CA VAL A 72 13.60 -3.59 9.80
C VAL A 72 12.57 -4.10 10.80
N LYS A 73 13.02 -4.81 11.83
CA LYS A 73 12.15 -5.25 12.92
C LYS A 73 11.47 -4.08 13.63
N SER A 74 12.23 -3.03 13.97
CA SER A 74 11.68 -1.85 14.63
C SER A 74 10.62 -1.15 13.78
N ILE A 75 10.82 -1.03 12.45
CA ILE A 75 9.83 -0.45 11.54
C ILE A 75 8.57 -1.33 11.47
N ALA A 76 8.74 -2.64 11.29
CA ALA A 76 7.62 -3.59 11.20
C ALA A 76 6.74 -3.61 12.47
N GLU A 77 7.35 -3.49 13.65
CA GLU A 77 6.65 -3.49 14.94
C GLU A 77 6.02 -2.12 15.27
N SER A 78 6.69 -1.02 14.96
CA SER A 78 6.23 0.34 15.32
C SER A 78 5.26 0.96 14.32
N THR A 79 5.17 0.41 13.10
CA THR A 79 4.31 0.92 12.04
C THR A 79 3.12 -0.01 11.84
N SER A 80 1.92 0.55 11.81
CA SER A 80 0.75 -0.18 11.31
C SER A 80 0.99 -0.52 9.84
N ILE A 81 0.83 -1.78 9.43
CA ILE A 81 0.98 -2.19 8.04
C ILE A 81 -0.20 -3.09 7.70
N ARG A 82 -0.99 -2.67 6.72
CA ARG A 82 -2.09 -3.49 6.17
C ARG A 82 -2.06 -3.44 4.65
N SER A 83 -2.33 -4.57 4.02
CA SER A 83 -2.58 -4.60 2.58
C SER A 83 -4.01 -4.15 2.28
N ASN A 84 -4.19 -3.38 1.22
CA ASN A 84 -5.51 -3.13 0.61
C ASN A 84 -5.56 -3.62 -0.85
N GLY A 85 -4.61 -4.47 -1.23
CA GLY A 85 -4.47 -5.07 -2.56
C GLY A 85 -3.77 -4.19 -3.59
N HIS A 86 -3.81 -2.86 -3.45
CA HIS A 86 -3.22 -1.91 -4.43
C HIS A 86 -2.18 -0.97 -3.80
N ALA A 87 -1.94 -1.12 -2.50
CA ALA A 87 -0.90 -0.48 -1.72
C ALA A 87 -0.74 -1.23 -0.39
N TRP A 88 0.33 -0.91 0.32
CA TRP A 88 0.36 -1.03 1.77
C TRP A 88 -0.10 0.27 2.40
N CYS A 89 -0.82 0.18 3.50
CA CYS A 89 -1.37 1.34 4.20
C CYS A 89 -0.88 1.38 5.64
N THR A 90 -0.40 2.54 6.06
CA THR A 90 0.08 2.80 7.43
C THR A 90 -0.90 3.54 8.32
N ALA A 91 -2.08 3.87 7.79
CA ALA A 91 -3.15 4.46 8.59
C ALA A 91 -3.69 3.41 9.56
N ASP A 92 -3.66 3.74 10.85
CA ASP A 92 -4.10 2.97 12.00
C ASP A 92 -5.60 3.15 12.32
N ASN A 93 -6.32 3.88 11.47
CA ASN A 93 -7.74 4.14 11.61
C ASN A 93 -8.59 3.60 10.44
N ASP A 94 -9.88 3.46 10.73
CA ASP A 94 -10.89 2.97 9.78
C ASP A 94 -11.51 4.07 8.92
N GLY A 95 -11.00 5.30 8.98
CA GLY A 95 -11.47 6.44 8.19
C GLY A 95 -10.96 6.47 6.75
N CYS A 96 -10.19 5.46 6.32
CA CYS A 96 -9.54 5.45 5.01
C CYS A 96 -10.54 5.19 3.87
N VAL A 97 -10.88 6.24 3.13
CA VAL A 97 -11.74 6.14 1.93
C VAL A 97 -11.09 5.41 0.75
N GLY A 98 -9.75 5.29 0.75
CA GLY A 98 -9.02 4.52 -0.26
C GLY A 98 -9.31 3.01 -0.17
N ASN A 99 -9.74 2.55 0.99
CA ASN A 99 -10.13 1.15 1.20
C ASN A 99 -11.62 0.89 0.92
N THR A 100 -12.38 1.91 0.51
CA THR A 100 -13.82 1.80 0.26
C THR A 100 -14.19 2.35 -1.12
N LEU A 101 -14.45 3.65 -1.23
CA LEU A 101 -15.09 4.28 -2.38
C LEU A 101 -14.10 4.78 -3.44
N GLU A 102 -12.90 5.18 -3.03
CA GLU A 102 -11.92 5.84 -3.91
C GLU A 102 -10.57 5.12 -3.91
N ARG A 103 -10.50 3.90 -4.45
CA ARG A 103 -9.26 3.09 -4.45
C ARG A 103 -8.04 3.76 -5.07
N THR A 104 -8.22 4.68 -6.03
CA THR A 104 -7.11 5.46 -6.62
C THR A 104 -6.49 6.47 -5.65
N ARG A 105 -7.17 6.80 -4.54
CA ARG A 105 -6.72 7.78 -3.55
C ARG A 105 -5.46 7.35 -2.79
N CYS A 106 -5.06 6.09 -2.89
CA CYS A 106 -3.75 5.68 -2.36
C CYS A 106 -2.59 6.35 -3.11
N GLY A 107 -2.77 6.79 -4.36
CA GLY A 107 -1.71 7.46 -5.13
C GLY A 107 -1.28 8.83 -4.58
N ASP A 108 -2.19 9.52 -3.87
CA ASP A 108 -1.97 10.84 -3.26
C ASP A 108 -2.17 10.84 -1.74
N CYS A 109 -2.14 9.67 -1.09
CA CYS A 109 -2.32 9.52 0.36
C CYS A 109 -0.99 9.52 1.12
N ASP A 110 -0.95 10.23 2.24
CA ASP A 110 0.21 10.30 3.14
C ASP A 110 0.56 8.97 3.81
N ASN A 111 -0.40 8.05 3.92
CA ASN A 111 -0.22 6.75 4.58
C ASN A 111 0.06 5.60 3.61
N ALA A 112 0.15 5.87 2.30
CA ALA A 112 0.33 4.82 1.31
C ALA A 112 1.81 4.52 1.06
N VAL A 113 2.13 3.24 0.95
CA VAL A 113 3.38 2.74 0.39
C VAL A 113 3.05 1.86 -0.79
N ILE A 114 3.52 2.26 -1.97
CA ILE A 114 3.24 1.57 -3.22
C ILE A 114 4.59 1.17 -3.82
N GLY A 115 4.93 -0.11 -3.75
CA GLY A 115 6.12 -0.66 -4.43
C GLY A 115 5.82 -1.19 -5.84
N HIS A 116 6.87 -1.61 -6.56
CA HIS A 116 6.80 -2.17 -7.91
C HIS A 116 5.81 -3.34 -8.07
N SER A 117 5.62 -4.15 -7.03
CA SER A 117 4.65 -5.26 -7.04
C SER A 117 3.20 -4.83 -7.31
N HIS A 118 2.86 -3.56 -7.06
CA HIS A 118 1.54 -3.00 -7.33
C HIS A 118 1.42 -2.36 -8.72
N SER A 119 2.52 -2.19 -9.46
CA SER A 119 2.56 -1.43 -10.72
C SER A 119 1.55 -1.92 -11.75
N GLY A 120 1.36 -3.23 -11.87
CA GLY A 120 0.39 -3.82 -12.79
C GLY A 120 -1.06 -3.37 -12.52
N ILE A 121 -1.42 -3.13 -11.27
CA ILE A 121 -2.75 -2.61 -10.90
C ILE A 121 -2.92 -1.18 -11.41
N TYR A 122 -1.92 -0.32 -11.18
CA TYR A 122 -1.97 1.08 -11.61
C TYR A 122 -1.89 1.22 -13.12
N GLN A 123 -1.11 0.38 -13.81
CA GLN A 123 -1.07 0.36 -15.28
C GLN A 123 -2.43 -0.04 -15.87
N ARG A 124 -3.02 -1.13 -15.38
CA ARG A 124 -4.35 -1.59 -15.81
C ARG A 124 -5.42 -0.52 -15.55
N LEU A 125 -5.41 0.10 -14.36
CA LEU A 125 -6.32 1.21 -14.03
C LEU A 125 -6.13 2.40 -14.98
N TYR A 126 -4.89 2.79 -15.25
CA TYR A 126 -4.59 3.87 -16.17
C TYR A 126 -5.14 3.60 -17.58
N ASP A 127 -4.88 2.40 -18.11
CA ASP A 127 -5.33 1.98 -19.45
C ASP A 127 -6.86 1.89 -19.54
N ASP A 128 -7.51 1.28 -18.55
CA ASP A 128 -8.96 1.13 -18.52
C ASP A 128 -9.65 2.51 -18.41
N LEU A 129 -9.13 3.42 -17.58
CA LEU A 129 -9.64 4.79 -17.46
C LEU A 129 -9.44 5.60 -18.74
N LYS A 130 -8.30 5.44 -19.42
CA LYS A 130 -8.04 6.06 -20.72
C LYS A 130 -9.07 5.61 -21.76
N GLY A 131 -9.40 4.31 -21.80
CA GLY A 131 -10.45 3.79 -22.67
C GLY A 131 -11.85 4.30 -22.35
N LEU A 132 -12.17 4.54 -21.07
CA LEU A 132 -13.47 5.09 -20.66
C LEU A 132 -13.65 6.56 -21.02
N LEU A 133 -12.57 7.31 -21.27
CA LEU A 133 -12.63 8.73 -21.60
C LEU A 133 -13.42 9.00 -22.89
N ASP A 134 -13.42 8.03 -23.82
CA ASP A 134 -14.10 8.10 -25.11
C ASP A 134 -15.54 7.57 -25.07
N CYS A 135 -16.04 7.15 -23.90
CA CYS A 135 -17.36 6.53 -23.76
C CYS A 135 -18.51 7.57 -23.84
N PRO A 136 -19.42 7.48 -24.84
CA PRO A 136 -20.57 8.36 -24.93
C PRO A 136 -21.62 7.98 -23.88
N GLY A 137 -21.71 8.74 -22.79
CA GLY A 137 -22.76 8.54 -21.77
C GLY A 137 -22.32 8.65 -20.32
N ILE A 138 -21.02 8.86 -20.05
CA ILE A 138 -20.49 8.99 -18.68
C ILE A 138 -20.89 10.29 -17.97
N GLY A 139 -21.35 11.29 -18.73
CA GLY A 139 -21.62 12.64 -18.24
C GLY A 139 -20.36 13.39 -17.77
N GLU A 140 -20.51 14.68 -17.44
CA GLU A 140 -19.38 15.52 -17.06
C GLU A 140 -18.75 15.06 -15.72
N GLY A 141 -19.57 14.69 -14.73
CA GLY A 141 -19.07 14.20 -13.44
C GLY A 141 -18.27 12.90 -13.56
N GLY A 142 -18.72 11.96 -14.41
CA GLY A 142 -17.98 10.74 -14.71
C GLY A 142 -16.65 11.04 -15.40
N ARG A 143 -16.66 11.97 -16.35
CA ARG A 143 -15.44 12.41 -17.06
C ARG A 143 -14.42 13.03 -16.11
N GLN A 144 -14.83 13.91 -15.22
CA GLN A 144 -13.95 14.54 -14.22
C GLN A 144 -13.33 13.49 -13.28
N ARG A 145 -14.12 12.51 -12.84
CA ARG A 145 -13.60 11.41 -12.03
C ARG A 145 -12.56 10.59 -12.78
N ILE A 146 -12.82 10.23 -14.04
CA ILE A 146 -11.87 9.48 -14.87
C ILE A 146 -10.55 10.24 -15.00
N ILE A 147 -10.60 11.54 -15.33
CA ILE A 147 -9.39 12.37 -15.48
C ILE A 147 -8.57 12.39 -14.19
N ARG A 148 -9.23 12.60 -13.04
CA ARG A 148 -8.58 12.62 -11.73
C ARG A 148 -7.96 11.27 -11.37
N ASP A 149 -8.71 10.19 -11.51
CA ASP A 149 -8.27 8.85 -11.14
C ASP A 149 -7.16 8.33 -12.09
N MET A 150 -7.20 8.76 -13.36
CA MET A 150 -6.15 8.52 -14.35
C MET A 150 -4.88 9.28 -13.99
N ALA A 151 -4.98 10.55 -13.58
CA ALA A 151 -3.84 11.34 -13.11
C ALA A 151 -3.16 10.70 -11.89
N ARG A 152 -3.95 10.27 -10.88
CA ARG A 152 -3.42 9.55 -9.72
C ARG A 152 -2.66 8.28 -10.10
N SER A 153 -3.20 7.49 -11.02
CA SER A 153 -2.55 6.25 -11.48
C SER A 153 -1.26 6.54 -12.24
N ARG A 154 -1.29 7.55 -13.11
CA ARG A 154 -0.13 8.06 -13.85
C ARG A 154 0.99 8.50 -12.90
N ASP A 155 0.65 9.27 -11.87
CA ASP A 155 1.63 9.82 -10.93
C ASP A 155 2.29 8.73 -10.10
N VAL A 156 1.56 7.68 -9.73
CA VAL A 156 2.15 6.49 -9.07
C VAL A 156 3.16 5.81 -9.97
N LEU A 157 2.81 5.55 -11.24
CA LEU A 157 3.72 4.91 -12.21
C LEU A 157 4.99 5.74 -12.42
N ILE A 158 4.86 7.06 -12.57
CA ILE A 158 6.01 7.97 -12.70
C ILE A 158 6.88 7.95 -11.45
N GLN A 159 6.30 7.95 -10.26
CA GLN A 159 7.06 7.84 -9.01
C GLN A 159 7.84 6.52 -8.93
N LEU A 160 7.30 5.45 -9.50
CA LEU A 160 7.97 4.15 -9.64
C LEU A 160 8.97 4.09 -10.81
N GLY A 161 9.20 5.19 -11.54
CA GLY A 161 10.09 5.22 -12.70
C GLY A 161 9.54 4.47 -13.92
N ILE A 162 8.23 4.23 -13.97
CA ILE A 162 7.53 3.56 -15.06
C ILE A 162 6.88 4.61 -15.96
N ASP A 163 7.13 4.53 -17.26
CA ASP A 163 6.39 5.32 -18.24
C ASP A 163 4.97 4.77 -18.40
N PRO A 164 3.91 5.53 -18.03
CA PRO A 164 2.51 5.08 -18.12
C PRO A 164 2.06 4.75 -19.54
N GLU A 165 2.72 5.31 -20.56
CA GLU A 165 2.40 5.06 -21.97
C GLU A 165 3.13 3.81 -22.53
N THR A 166 4.11 3.30 -21.79
CA THR A 166 4.79 2.06 -22.14
C THR A 166 3.94 0.89 -21.67
N ARG A 167 3.38 0.12 -22.62
CA ARG A 167 2.68 -1.13 -22.29
C ARG A 167 3.66 -2.12 -21.68
N ILE A 168 3.54 -2.37 -20.39
CA ILE A 168 4.20 -3.49 -19.72
C ILE A 168 3.50 -4.76 -20.21
N ALA A 169 4.26 -5.63 -20.89
CA ALA A 169 3.80 -6.90 -21.44
C ALA A 169 3.59 -7.96 -20.34
#